data_AF-A0A7S2M6Q9-F1
#
_entry.id   AF-A0A7S2M6Q9-F1
#
_cell.length_a   1.000
_cell.length_b   1.000
_cell.length_c   1.000
_cell.angle_alpha   90.00
_cell.angle_beta   90.00
_cell.angle_gamma   90.00
#
_symmetry.space_group_name_H-M   'P 1'
#
loop_
_entity.id
_entity.type
_entity.pdbx_description
1 polymer ?
#
loop_
_entity_poly.entity_id
_entity_poly.type
_entity_poly.pdbx_seq_one_letter_code
_entity_poly.pdbx_strand_id
1 'polypeptide(L)'
;MYNPQLAAPPAHWGMPWPVPICAQERDVKIAETNKGTFWLVTTPLLCGGCGVAPCRPLCAEDGKCCCVENHCYTEDACGGDSGCCYTFSKWCCCVSHGVFPPGGGKGDGAPMCALCNVRCGDDDPSEVAQNPRAQTLKGAFLLYYCFCTGCGVGRCADPLVMGSSKCCCVRSETFTAEACSEDKPCCFNYSKTCCCIGAEIFPCFGGRTDGLPGCACCGQTLCLPPLDRHL
;
A
#
# COMPACT_ATOMS: atom_id res chain seq x y z
N MET A 1 -14.67 -30.50 -25.05
CA MET A 1 -14.79 -29.52 -26.14
C MET A 1 -14.35 -28.17 -25.59
N TYR A 2 -13.16 -27.71 -25.96
CA TYR A 2 -12.56 -26.46 -25.50
C TYR A 2 -12.98 -25.35 -26.46
N ASN A 3 -13.61 -24.28 -25.97
CA ASN A 3 -14.10 -23.18 -26.80
C ASN A 3 -12.98 -22.13 -26.98
N PRO A 4 -12.36 -21.97 -28.16
CA PRO A 4 -11.19 -21.12 -28.36
C PRO A 4 -11.57 -19.69 -28.79
N GLN A 5 -12.67 -19.14 -28.27
CA GLN A 5 -12.97 -17.71 -28.41
C GLN A 5 -12.27 -16.93 -27.29
N LEU A 6 -10.92 -16.91 -27.35
CA LEU A 6 -10.13 -15.88 -26.68
C LEU A 6 -10.46 -14.55 -27.36
N ALA A 7 -11.28 -13.76 -26.67
CA ALA A 7 -11.56 -12.38 -27.02
C ALA A 7 -10.25 -11.62 -27.29
N ALA A 8 -10.22 -10.89 -28.40
CA ALA A 8 -9.14 -9.96 -28.68
C ALA A 8 -8.99 -8.99 -27.48
N PRO A 9 -7.77 -8.76 -26.97
CA PRO A 9 -7.58 -7.84 -25.86
C PRO A 9 -8.03 -6.43 -26.31
N PRO A 10 -8.86 -5.72 -25.53
CA PRO A 10 -9.34 -4.41 -25.91
C PRO A 10 -8.18 -3.43 -26.08
N ALA A 11 -8.22 -2.67 -27.17
CA ALA A 11 -7.28 -1.62 -27.51
C ALA A 11 -7.47 -0.40 -26.59
N HIS A 12 -6.87 -0.47 -25.40
CA HIS A 12 -6.48 0.70 -24.59
C HIS A 12 -5.32 0.27 -23.69
N TRP A 13 -4.09 0.43 -24.19
CA TRP A 13 -2.85 0.25 -23.42
C TRP A 13 -2.36 1.58 -22.80
N GLY A 14 -3.26 2.57 -22.67
CA GLY A 14 -3.06 3.66 -21.72
C GLY A 14 -3.55 3.18 -20.37
N MET A 15 -2.68 3.14 -19.35
CA MET A 15 -3.10 2.83 -17.99
C MET A 15 -3.80 4.04 -17.37
N PRO A 16 -5.06 3.89 -16.95
CA PRO A 16 -5.50 4.59 -15.76
C PRO A 16 -6.12 3.54 -14.84
N TRP A 17 -5.29 2.83 -14.08
CA TRP A 17 -5.79 2.46 -12.76
C TRP A 17 -5.58 3.71 -11.92
N PRO A 18 -6.63 4.50 -11.62
CA PRO A 18 -6.50 5.51 -10.59
C PRO A 18 -6.05 4.77 -9.33
N VAL A 19 -4.92 5.23 -8.78
CA VAL A 19 -4.49 4.92 -7.43
C VAL A 19 -5.75 5.03 -6.57
N PRO A 20 -6.15 3.98 -5.80
CA PRO A 20 -7.35 4.06 -4.98
C PRO A 20 -7.28 5.35 -4.15
N ILE A 21 -8.20 6.26 -4.40
CA ILE A 21 -8.16 7.63 -3.86
C ILE A 21 -8.49 7.57 -2.36
N CYS A 22 -9.19 6.52 -1.93
CA CYS A 22 -9.53 6.26 -0.54
C CYS A 22 -9.46 4.77 -0.18
N ALA A 23 -9.46 4.49 1.13
CA ALA A 23 -9.45 3.12 1.67
C ALA A 23 -10.64 2.28 1.15
N GLN A 24 -11.82 2.88 1.04
CA GLN A 24 -13.02 2.18 0.57
C GLN A 24 -12.88 1.64 -0.87
N GLU A 25 -12.32 2.43 -1.78
CA GLU A 25 -12.09 1.97 -3.17
C GLU A 25 -11.12 0.79 -3.22
N ARG A 26 -10.11 0.79 -2.34
CA ARG A 26 -9.13 -0.30 -2.22
C ARG A 26 -9.83 -1.58 -1.77
N ASP A 27 -10.63 -1.50 -0.71
CA ASP A 27 -11.34 -2.65 -0.14
C ASP A 27 -12.31 -3.28 -1.17
N VAL A 28 -13.00 -2.43 -1.94
CA VAL A 28 -13.88 -2.89 -3.04
C VAL A 28 -13.09 -3.64 -4.11
N LYS A 29 -11.96 -3.08 -4.57
CA LYS A 29 -11.09 -3.71 -5.59
C LYS A 29 -10.49 -5.03 -5.11
N ILE A 30 -10.13 -5.12 -3.83
CA ILE A 30 -9.63 -6.36 -3.21
C ILE A 30 -10.75 -7.41 -3.18
N ALA A 31 -11.95 -7.03 -2.73
CA ALA A 31 -13.08 -7.94 -2.69
C ALA A 31 -13.47 -8.44 -4.09
N GLU A 32 -13.48 -7.58 -5.11
CA GLU A 32 -13.69 -7.96 -6.51
C GLU A 32 -12.63 -8.95 -7.01
N THR A 33 -11.35 -8.69 -6.69
CA THR A 33 -10.26 -9.58 -7.05
C THR A 33 -10.42 -10.95 -6.39
N ASN A 34 -10.72 -10.98 -5.08
CA ASN A 34 -10.92 -12.22 -4.33
C ASN A 34 -12.09 -13.05 -4.86
N LYS A 35 -13.20 -12.41 -5.27
CA LYS A 35 -14.34 -13.08 -5.91
C LYS A 35 -13.97 -13.73 -7.25
N GLY A 36 -13.11 -13.09 -8.04
CA GLY A 36 -12.63 -13.60 -9.33
C GLY A 36 -11.44 -14.56 -9.24
N THR A 37 -10.99 -14.91 -8.03
CA THR A 37 -9.78 -15.72 -7.83
C THR A 37 -10.07 -17.22 -7.93
N PHE A 38 -9.25 -17.93 -8.69
CA PHE A 38 -9.17 -19.39 -8.63
C PHE A 38 -8.40 -19.80 -7.38
N TRP A 39 -9.11 -20.08 -6.29
CA TRP A 39 -8.51 -20.48 -5.02
C TRP A 39 -7.93 -21.89 -5.10
N LEU A 40 -6.62 -22.03 -4.91
CA LEU A 40 -5.95 -23.33 -4.81
C LEU A 40 -6.37 -24.00 -3.50
N VAL A 41 -6.27 -23.25 -2.42
CA VAL A 41 -6.71 -23.64 -1.10
C VAL A 41 -7.08 -22.38 -0.31
N THR A 42 -8.23 -22.39 0.36
CA THR A 42 -8.50 -21.54 1.52
C THR A 42 -9.07 -22.44 2.61
N THR A 43 -8.61 -22.27 3.84
CA THR A 43 -9.14 -23.06 4.95
C THR A 43 -8.99 -22.29 6.26
N PRO A 44 -9.97 -22.39 7.18
CA PRO A 44 -9.85 -21.81 8.51
C PRO A 44 -8.65 -22.34 9.29
N LEU A 45 -8.16 -23.55 8.99
CA LEU A 45 -6.99 -24.12 9.68
C LEU A 45 -5.66 -23.41 9.32
N LEU A 46 -5.62 -22.77 8.15
CA LEU A 46 -4.47 -21.97 7.71
C LEU A 46 -4.69 -20.48 7.97
N CYS A 47 -5.84 -20.11 8.55
CA CYS A 47 -6.25 -18.72 8.70
C CYS A 47 -6.18 -17.93 7.38
N GLY A 48 -6.47 -18.59 6.26
CA GLY A 48 -6.19 -17.99 4.97
C GLY A 48 -6.10 -18.99 3.83
N GLY A 49 -5.43 -18.58 2.76
CA GLY A 49 -5.24 -19.37 1.57
C GLY A 49 -4.46 -18.67 0.47
N CYS A 50 -4.33 -19.39 -0.64
CA CYS A 50 -3.67 -18.90 -1.84
C CYS A 50 -4.47 -19.24 -3.10
N GLY A 51 -4.29 -18.41 -4.11
CA GLY A 51 -5.04 -18.54 -5.36
C GLY A 51 -4.36 -17.85 -6.54
N VAL A 52 -5.01 -17.97 -7.68
CA VAL A 52 -4.58 -17.39 -8.95
C VAL A 52 -5.68 -16.46 -9.46
N ALA A 53 -5.33 -15.23 -9.79
CA ALA A 53 -6.22 -14.22 -10.33
C ALA A 53 -5.60 -13.57 -11.58
N PRO A 54 -6.37 -12.75 -12.34
CA PRO A 54 -5.81 -11.98 -13.44
C PRO A 54 -4.60 -11.14 -12.99
N CYS A 55 -3.58 -10.99 -13.84
CA CYS A 55 -2.32 -10.27 -13.52
C CYS A 55 -2.46 -8.75 -13.33
N ARG A 56 -3.69 -8.23 -13.23
CA ARG A 56 -3.97 -6.80 -13.04
C ARG A 56 -4.75 -6.62 -11.74
N PRO A 57 -4.32 -5.72 -10.82
CA PRO A 57 -3.04 -4.99 -10.85
C PRO A 57 -1.82 -5.93 -10.73
N LEU A 58 -0.63 -5.43 -11.08
CA LEU A 58 0.63 -6.20 -10.98
C LEU A 58 0.95 -6.50 -9.50
N CYS A 59 0.79 -5.50 -8.65
CA CYS A 59 0.96 -5.62 -7.21
C CYS A 59 -0.20 -4.91 -6.50
N ALA A 60 -0.76 -5.58 -5.51
CA ALA A 60 -1.68 -5.00 -4.54
C ALA A 60 -1.49 -5.71 -3.20
N GLU A 61 -1.39 -4.96 -2.12
CA GLU A 61 -1.30 -5.49 -0.76
C GLU A 61 -2.16 -4.61 0.14
N ASP A 62 -2.85 -5.25 1.06
CA ASP A 62 -3.49 -4.59 2.20
C ASP A 62 -3.32 -5.49 3.40
N GLY A 63 -2.61 -4.99 4.41
CA GLY A 63 -2.27 -5.78 5.58
C GLY A 63 -2.36 -4.95 6.83
N LYS A 64 -2.60 -5.64 7.93
CA LYS A 64 -2.59 -5.09 9.27
C LYS A 64 -1.99 -6.10 10.22
N CYS A 65 -1.12 -5.62 11.09
CA CYS A 65 -0.65 -6.36 12.23
C CYS A 65 -0.78 -5.46 13.46
N CYS A 66 -1.78 -5.72 14.29
CA CYS A 66 -2.12 -4.89 15.43
C CYS A 66 -2.42 -3.45 14.99
N CYS A 67 -1.63 -2.48 15.48
CA CYS A 67 -1.80 -1.05 15.22
C CYS A 67 -1.03 -0.53 14.00
N VAL A 68 -0.50 -1.41 13.15
CA VAL A 68 0.23 -1.01 11.94
C VAL A 68 -0.49 -1.56 10.72
N GLU A 69 -0.95 -0.66 9.86
CA GLU A 69 -1.51 -0.99 8.55
C GLU A 69 -0.46 -0.73 7.47
N ASN A 70 -0.36 -1.65 6.53
CA ASN A 70 0.48 -1.56 5.35
C ASN A 70 -0.39 -1.70 4.10
N HIS A 71 -0.06 -0.95 3.09
CA HIS A 71 -0.64 -1.09 1.78
C HIS A 71 0.45 -1.12 0.73
N CYS A 72 0.20 -1.84 -0.35
CA CYS A 72 1.00 -1.78 -1.55
C CYS A 72 0.09 -1.70 -2.76
N TYR A 73 0.47 -0.95 -3.78
CA TYR A 73 -0.27 -0.87 -5.02
C TYR A 73 0.64 -0.50 -6.18
N THR A 74 0.17 -0.83 -7.38
CA THR A 74 0.81 -0.39 -8.62
C THR A 74 0.35 1.02 -8.97
N GLU A 75 1.28 1.92 -9.26
CA GLU A 75 1.06 3.27 -9.80
C GLU A 75 2.00 3.53 -11.00
N ASP A 76 1.92 4.71 -11.59
CA ASP A 76 2.79 5.07 -12.71
C ASP A 76 4.25 5.20 -12.28
N ALA A 77 5.15 4.50 -12.99
CA ALA A 77 6.54 4.35 -12.60
C ALA A 77 7.29 5.69 -12.42
N CYS A 78 7.02 6.64 -13.30
CA CYS A 78 7.61 7.99 -13.26
C CYS A 78 6.53 9.08 -13.20
N GLY A 79 5.27 8.71 -12.92
CA GLY A 79 4.17 9.67 -12.77
C GLY A 79 4.12 10.27 -11.36
N GLY A 80 3.71 11.54 -11.28
CA GLY A 80 3.45 12.25 -10.03
C GLY A 80 4.68 12.89 -9.37
N ASP A 81 4.45 13.49 -8.20
CA ASP A 81 5.44 14.33 -7.49
C ASP A 81 6.54 13.53 -6.76
N SER A 82 6.40 12.21 -6.64
CA SER A 82 7.29 11.36 -5.83
C SER A 82 8.50 10.80 -6.60
N GLY A 83 8.66 11.11 -7.89
CA GLY A 83 9.76 10.57 -8.70
C GLY A 83 9.66 9.06 -8.97
N CYS A 84 10.79 8.43 -9.29
CA CYS A 84 10.87 6.99 -9.62
C CYS A 84 11.15 6.13 -8.38
N CYS A 85 12.07 6.60 -7.52
CA CYS A 85 12.37 5.96 -6.25
C CYS A 85 12.17 6.96 -5.12
N TYR A 86 11.44 6.55 -4.09
CA TYR A 86 11.13 7.38 -2.95
C TYR A 86 11.09 6.50 -1.71
N THR A 87 11.59 7.01 -0.59
CA THR A 87 11.46 6.38 0.71
C THR A 87 11.32 7.44 1.78
N PHE A 88 10.34 7.26 2.64
CA PHE A 88 10.10 8.06 3.82
C PHE A 88 9.74 7.08 4.92
N SER A 89 10.39 7.21 6.07
CA SER A 89 10.06 6.39 7.23
C SER A 89 10.15 7.22 8.50
N LYS A 90 9.07 7.26 9.26
CA LYS A 90 9.01 7.71 10.64
C LYS A 90 8.78 6.50 11.52
N TRP A 91 9.65 6.32 12.50
CA TRP A 91 9.50 5.32 13.55
C TRP A 91 9.75 5.98 14.90
N CYS A 92 8.68 6.16 15.68
CA CYS A 92 8.63 7.02 16.86
C CYS A 92 9.06 8.46 16.52
N CYS A 93 10.24 8.87 16.97
CA CYS A 93 10.84 10.17 16.65
C CYS A 93 11.84 10.11 15.49
N CYS A 94 12.32 8.94 15.08
CA CYS A 94 13.30 8.83 14.03
C CYS A 94 12.64 9.05 12.67
N VAL A 95 13.17 9.99 11.88
CA VAL A 95 12.71 10.26 10.52
C VAL A 95 13.87 9.96 9.57
N SER A 96 13.61 9.19 8.52
CA SER A 96 14.53 9.01 7.39
C SER A 96 13.81 9.32 6.10
N HIS A 97 14.53 9.90 5.16
CA HIS A 97 14.00 10.24 3.85
C HIS A 97 15.05 9.93 2.79
N GLY A 98 14.59 9.50 1.61
CA GLY A 98 15.42 9.39 0.43
C GLY A 98 14.59 9.43 -0.85
N VAL A 99 15.16 10.01 -1.89
CA VAL A 99 14.47 10.21 -3.18
C VAL A 99 15.47 10.04 -4.32
N PHE A 100 15.09 9.43 -5.43
CA PHE A 100 15.91 9.37 -6.63
C PHE A 100 15.05 9.44 -7.90
N PRO A 101 15.37 10.31 -8.87
CA PRO A 101 16.49 11.28 -8.89
C PRO A 101 16.37 12.36 -7.80
N PRO A 102 17.50 13.02 -7.42
CA PRO A 102 17.45 14.17 -6.52
C PRO A 102 16.58 15.27 -7.13
N GLY A 103 15.69 15.83 -6.33
CA GLY A 103 14.64 16.74 -6.82
C GLY A 103 13.27 16.37 -6.27
N GLY A 104 13.21 16.02 -4.98
CA GLY A 104 11.97 16.12 -4.24
C GLY A 104 11.41 17.51 -4.49
N GLY A 105 10.25 17.58 -5.15
CA GLY A 105 9.70 18.88 -5.56
C GLY A 105 9.56 19.80 -4.36
N LYS A 106 9.43 21.11 -4.59
CA LYS A 106 9.26 22.12 -3.52
C LYS A 106 8.23 21.75 -2.43
N GLY A 107 7.28 20.88 -2.76
CA GLY A 107 6.27 20.39 -1.84
C GLY A 107 6.69 19.26 -0.88
N ASP A 108 7.85 18.63 -1.00
CA ASP A 108 8.20 17.44 -0.19
C ASP A 108 8.83 17.76 1.18
N GLY A 109 9.25 19.01 1.39
CA GLY A 109 9.86 19.49 2.65
C GLY A 109 11.29 19.02 2.89
N ALA A 110 11.95 18.40 1.90
CA ALA A 110 13.33 17.98 1.97
C ALA A 110 14.27 19.12 1.51
N PRO A 111 15.29 19.49 2.31
CA PRO A 111 16.27 20.48 1.86
C PRO A 111 17.26 19.85 0.86
N MET A 112 17.94 20.67 0.08
CA MET A 112 19.03 20.19 -0.80
C MET A 112 20.18 19.58 0.01
N CYS A 113 20.52 20.21 1.14
CA CYS A 113 21.48 19.70 2.11
C CYS A 113 21.08 20.14 3.52
N ALA A 114 21.37 19.31 4.52
CA ALA A 114 21.30 19.70 5.91
C ALA A 114 22.41 19.04 6.73
N LEU A 115 22.96 19.75 7.71
CA LEU A 115 23.87 19.19 8.70
C LEU A 115 23.56 19.82 10.05
N CYS A 116 23.24 18.99 11.05
CA CYS A 116 22.85 19.48 12.38
C CYS A 116 21.76 20.56 12.32
N ASN A 117 20.73 20.31 11.51
CA ASN A 117 19.57 21.15 11.25
C ASN A 117 19.87 22.51 10.58
N VAL A 118 21.11 22.77 10.17
CA VAL A 118 21.43 23.87 9.25
C VAL A 118 21.05 23.42 7.85
N ARG A 119 19.95 23.98 7.31
CA ARG A 119 19.38 23.62 6.00
C ARG A 119 19.89 24.56 4.92
N CYS A 120 20.26 24.01 3.77
CA CYS A 120 20.70 24.75 2.58
C CYS A 120 19.80 24.41 1.40
N GLY A 121 19.44 25.41 0.58
CA GLY A 121 18.53 25.24 -0.56
C GLY A 121 17.09 24.94 -0.16
N ASP A 122 16.65 25.46 0.99
CA ASP A 122 15.26 25.39 1.46
C ASP A 122 14.54 26.67 0.98
N ASP A 123 14.10 26.65 -0.28
CA ASP A 123 13.43 27.78 -0.91
C ASP A 123 12.02 27.93 -0.33
N ASP A 124 11.86 28.91 0.57
CA ASP A 124 10.62 29.30 1.24
C ASP A 124 9.86 28.18 1.98
N PRO A 125 9.96 28.12 3.32
CA PRO A 125 9.24 27.12 4.11
C PRO A 125 7.71 27.23 4.01
N SER A 126 7.14 28.29 3.42
CA SER A 126 5.70 28.38 3.20
C SER A 126 5.17 27.49 2.06
N GLU A 127 6.04 27.00 1.16
CA GLU A 127 5.64 26.22 -0.03
C GLU A 127 5.53 24.69 0.21
N VAL A 128 5.78 24.20 1.43
CA VAL A 128 5.70 22.76 1.75
C VAL A 128 4.27 22.27 1.60
N ALA A 129 4.06 21.19 0.83
CA ALA A 129 2.74 20.64 0.57
C ALA A 129 2.03 20.31 1.89
N GLN A 130 0.70 20.39 1.89
CA GLN A 130 -0.14 20.00 3.04
C GLN A 130 -0.19 18.47 3.25
N ASN A 131 0.82 17.75 2.76
CA ASN A 131 1.00 16.32 2.95
C ASN A 131 1.64 16.08 4.34
N PRO A 132 1.08 15.19 5.19
CA PRO A 132 1.62 14.87 6.51
C PRO A 132 3.11 14.48 6.52
N ARG A 133 3.61 13.81 5.47
CA ARG A 133 5.02 13.39 5.35
C ARG A 133 5.94 14.60 5.19
N ALA A 134 5.58 15.51 4.29
CA ALA A 134 6.34 16.72 4.04
C ALA A 134 6.38 17.62 5.29
N GLN A 135 5.25 17.76 5.97
CA GLN A 135 5.20 18.49 7.25
C GLN A 135 6.03 17.81 8.35
N THR A 136 6.05 16.48 8.39
CA THR A 136 6.89 15.72 9.33
C THR A 136 8.39 15.96 9.07
N LEU A 137 8.82 15.92 7.82
CA LEU A 137 10.22 16.14 7.44
C LEU A 137 10.66 17.59 7.66
N LYS A 138 9.79 18.56 7.34
CA LYS A 138 9.97 19.98 7.63
C LYS A 138 10.14 20.24 9.13
N GLY A 139 9.30 19.60 9.96
CA GLY A 139 9.33 19.76 11.41
C GLY A 139 10.43 18.98 12.13
N ALA A 140 11.16 18.10 11.42
CA ALA A 140 12.23 17.29 12.02
C ALA A 140 13.54 18.08 12.16
N PHE A 141 14.27 17.80 13.25
CA PHE A 141 15.66 18.17 13.41
C PHE A 141 16.52 17.23 12.56
N LEU A 142 17.05 17.71 11.44
CA LEU A 142 17.86 16.86 10.55
C LEU A 142 19.27 16.68 11.10
N LEU A 143 19.69 15.44 11.33
CA LEU A 143 21.07 15.12 11.71
C LEU A 143 21.98 15.36 10.51
N TYR A 144 21.59 14.79 9.37
CA TYR A 144 22.17 15.07 8.07
C TYR A 144 21.13 14.86 6.97
N TYR A 145 21.31 15.57 5.87
CA TYR A 145 20.62 15.32 4.60
C TYR A 145 21.58 15.72 3.49
N CYS A 146 21.90 14.82 2.58
CA CYS A 146 22.86 15.11 1.52
C CYS A 146 22.43 14.45 0.22
N PHE A 147 22.31 15.28 -0.83
CA PHE A 147 21.84 14.92 -2.15
C PHE A 147 20.41 14.38 -2.14
N CYS A 148 20.25 13.12 -1.81
CA CYS A 148 19.00 12.40 -1.96
C CYS A 148 18.66 11.49 -0.78
N THR A 149 19.39 11.59 0.33
CA THR A 149 19.05 10.84 1.54
C THR A 149 19.45 11.60 2.80
N GLY A 150 18.71 11.38 3.88
CA GLY A 150 19.02 11.93 5.18
C GLY A 150 18.21 11.30 6.30
N CYS A 151 18.56 11.67 7.51
CA CYS A 151 17.82 11.30 8.70
C CYS A 151 17.77 12.43 9.73
N GLY A 152 16.83 12.33 10.64
CA GLY A 152 16.58 13.33 11.65
C GLY A 152 15.71 12.81 12.79
N VAL A 153 15.40 13.72 13.69
CA VAL A 153 14.56 13.48 14.86
C VAL A 153 13.37 14.43 14.80
N GLY A 154 12.18 13.87 14.58
CA GLY A 154 10.90 14.57 14.67
C GLY A 154 10.27 14.44 16.05
N ARG A 155 9.01 14.86 16.14
CA ARG A 155 8.20 14.69 17.35
C ARG A 155 7.81 13.23 17.54
N CYS A 156 8.00 12.70 18.75
CA CYS A 156 7.43 11.42 19.17
C CYS A 156 5.93 11.59 19.47
N ALA A 157 5.15 11.72 18.41
CA ALA A 157 3.71 11.95 18.46
C ALA A 157 3.05 11.20 17.30
N ASP A 158 1.72 11.10 17.35
CA ASP A 158 0.92 10.44 16.33
C ASP A 158 1.17 11.06 14.92
N PRO A 159 1.32 10.24 13.87
CA PRO A 159 1.48 8.78 13.91
C PRO A 159 2.87 8.36 14.39
N LEU A 160 2.93 7.32 15.22
CA LEU A 160 4.19 6.73 15.70
C LEU A 160 4.97 6.07 14.57
N VAL A 161 4.26 5.41 13.68
CA VAL A 161 4.78 4.76 12.48
C VAL A 161 4.14 5.41 11.27
N MET A 162 4.96 5.93 10.36
CA MET A 162 4.53 6.40 9.05
C MET A 162 5.61 6.07 8.03
N GLY A 163 5.31 5.17 7.10
CA GLY A 163 6.19 4.76 6.02
C GLY A 163 5.57 5.11 4.68
N SER A 164 6.39 5.48 3.71
CA SER A 164 6.00 5.42 2.31
C SER A 164 7.22 5.17 1.47
N SER A 165 7.14 4.20 0.57
CA SER A 165 8.21 3.89 -0.36
C SER A 165 7.64 3.68 -1.75
N LYS A 166 8.36 4.17 -2.76
CA LYS A 166 8.10 3.90 -4.17
C LYS A 166 9.36 3.33 -4.79
N CYS A 167 9.22 2.28 -5.57
CA CYS A 167 10.26 1.77 -6.44
C CYS A 167 9.65 1.50 -7.81
N CYS A 168 9.96 2.34 -8.78
CA CYS A 168 9.32 2.33 -10.10
C CYS A 168 7.80 2.41 -9.96
N CYS A 169 7.07 1.41 -10.44
CA CYS A 169 5.60 1.38 -10.42
C CYS A 169 5.00 0.82 -9.13
N VAL A 170 5.81 0.42 -8.14
CA VAL A 170 5.28 -0.17 -6.90
C VAL A 170 5.41 0.85 -5.78
N ARG A 171 4.27 1.19 -5.16
CA ARG A 171 4.21 2.05 -4.00
C ARG A 171 3.68 1.28 -2.81
N SER A 172 4.37 1.45 -1.68
CA SER A 172 3.95 0.96 -0.38
C SER A 172 3.79 2.11 0.60
N GLU A 173 2.79 2.02 1.46
CA GLU A 173 2.47 3.00 2.49
C GLU A 173 2.17 2.25 3.78
N THR A 174 2.71 2.75 4.89
CA THR A 174 2.53 2.17 6.22
C THR A 174 2.10 3.27 7.17
N PHE A 175 1.15 3.01 8.06
CA PHE A 175 0.75 3.98 9.08
C PHE A 175 0.30 3.31 10.37
N THR A 176 0.29 4.09 11.43
CA THR A 176 -0.35 3.70 12.69
C THR A 176 -1.86 3.77 12.53
N ALA A 177 -2.55 2.71 12.95
CA ALA A 177 -3.99 2.58 12.93
C ALA A 177 -4.49 2.06 14.28
N GLU A 178 -5.80 2.10 14.50
CA GLU A 178 -6.42 1.45 15.67
C GLU A 178 -6.14 -0.06 15.64
N ALA A 179 -5.79 -0.67 16.77
CA ALA A 179 -5.44 -2.10 16.81
C ALA A 179 -6.59 -3.00 16.35
N CYS A 180 -7.83 -2.67 16.71
CA CYS A 180 -9.05 -3.33 16.28
C CYS A 180 -10.05 -2.26 15.88
N SER A 181 -10.41 -2.19 14.59
CA SER A 181 -11.51 -1.33 14.13
C SER A 181 -12.76 -2.17 13.90
N GLU A 182 -13.93 -1.54 13.75
CA GLU A 182 -15.18 -2.25 13.45
C GLU A 182 -15.08 -3.01 12.11
N ASP A 183 -14.37 -2.45 11.14
CA ASP A 183 -14.29 -2.97 9.77
C ASP A 183 -13.14 -3.95 9.53
N LYS A 184 -12.05 -3.86 10.30
CA LYS A 184 -10.83 -4.66 10.07
C LYS A 184 -10.43 -5.45 11.32
N PRO A 185 -10.11 -6.75 11.17
CA PRO A 185 -9.60 -7.55 12.28
C PRO A 185 -8.22 -7.07 12.71
N CYS A 186 -7.77 -7.52 13.89
CA CYS A 186 -6.47 -7.14 14.44
C CYS A 186 -5.30 -7.52 13.53
N CYS A 187 -5.40 -8.68 12.87
CA CYS A 187 -4.40 -9.12 11.91
C CYS A 187 -5.07 -9.62 10.63
N PHE A 188 -4.69 -9.05 9.50
CA PHE A 188 -5.00 -9.58 8.19
C PHE A 188 -3.90 -9.23 7.21
N ASN A 189 -3.82 -9.97 6.12
CA ASN A 189 -2.88 -9.74 5.06
C ASN A 189 -3.49 -10.22 3.75
N TYR A 190 -3.81 -9.31 2.86
CA TYR A 190 -4.06 -9.58 1.46
C TYR A 190 -2.81 -9.19 0.70
N SER A 191 -2.28 -10.09 -0.12
CA SER A 191 -1.14 -9.84 -1.00
C SER A 191 -1.39 -10.42 -2.38
N LYS A 192 -1.13 -9.62 -3.39
CA LYS A 192 -1.19 -10.01 -4.80
C LYS A 192 0.10 -9.57 -5.47
N THR A 193 0.78 -10.53 -6.08
CA THR A 193 1.94 -10.27 -6.95
C THR A 193 1.75 -11.05 -8.25
N CYS A 194 1.68 -10.31 -9.36
CA CYS A 194 1.27 -10.81 -10.67
C CYS A 194 -0.10 -11.51 -10.58
N CYS A 195 -0.15 -12.81 -10.85
CA CYS A 195 -1.36 -13.62 -10.74
C CYS A 195 -1.51 -14.29 -9.36
N CYS A 196 -0.46 -14.34 -8.55
CA CYS A 196 -0.48 -15.04 -7.27
C CYS A 196 -1.16 -14.19 -6.22
N ILE A 197 -2.10 -14.79 -5.48
CA ILE A 197 -2.77 -14.18 -4.34
C ILE A 197 -2.47 -15.01 -3.10
N GLY A 198 -2.14 -14.33 -2.01
CA GLY A 198 -2.18 -14.85 -0.66
C GLY A 198 -3.14 -13.99 0.17
N ALA A 199 -3.97 -14.63 0.97
CA ALA A 199 -4.85 -13.94 1.91
C ALA A 199 -4.82 -14.65 3.26
N GLU A 200 -4.62 -13.90 4.33
CA GLU A 200 -4.54 -14.37 5.70
C GLU A 200 -5.39 -13.45 6.58
N ILE A 201 -6.17 -14.02 7.50
CA ILE A 201 -7.04 -13.28 8.41
C ILE A 201 -7.03 -14.00 9.76
N PHE A 202 -6.74 -13.26 10.82
CA PHE A 202 -6.80 -13.74 12.19
C PHE A 202 -7.67 -12.81 13.08
N PRO A 203 -8.66 -13.34 13.80
CA PRO A 203 -9.10 -14.74 13.81
C PRO A 203 -9.68 -15.18 12.47
N CYS A 204 -9.56 -16.46 12.12
CA CYS A 204 -10.02 -16.94 10.83
C CYS A 204 -11.56 -16.88 10.76
N PHE A 205 -12.09 -16.00 9.92
CA PHE A 205 -13.52 -15.84 9.69
C PHE A 205 -13.81 -15.92 8.19
N GLY A 206 -14.36 -17.05 7.74
CA GLY A 206 -14.74 -17.23 6.35
C GLY A 206 -16.01 -16.50 5.95
N GLY A 207 -16.16 -16.15 4.67
CA GLY A 207 -17.42 -15.65 4.11
C GLY A 207 -17.80 -14.23 4.54
N ARG A 208 -16.81 -13.36 4.77
CA ARG A 208 -17.03 -11.97 5.17
C ARG A 208 -17.13 -11.02 3.96
N THR A 209 -17.22 -9.74 4.28
CA THR A 209 -17.25 -8.59 3.38
C THR A 209 -15.93 -8.33 2.63
N ASP A 210 -14.90 -9.17 2.84
CA ASP A 210 -13.56 -9.14 2.23
C ASP A 210 -13.47 -9.93 0.91
N GLY A 211 -14.53 -10.65 0.55
CA GLY A 211 -14.59 -11.46 -0.68
C GLY A 211 -13.91 -12.82 -0.58
N LEU A 212 -13.40 -13.23 0.59
CA LEU A 212 -12.73 -14.52 0.75
C LEU A 212 -13.74 -15.65 1.02
N PRO A 213 -13.65 -16.79 0.31
CA PRO A 213 -14.42 -17.97 0.66
C PRO A 213 -13.88 -18.56 1.96
N GLY A 214 -14.78 -19.01 2.85
CA GLY A 214 -14.35 -19.59 4.11
C GLY A 214 -13.59 -20.90 3.97
N CYS A 215 -13.97 -21.73 3.00
CA CYS A 215 -13.17 -22.86 2.58
C CYS A 215 -13.34 -23.07 1.08
N ALA A 216 -12.22 -23.18 0.36
CA ALA A 216 -12.18 -23.47 -1.05
C ALA A 216 -11.00 -24.37 -1.39
N CYS A 217 -11.16 -25.20 -2.42
CA CYS A 217 -10.11 -26.06 -2.91
C CYS A 217 -10.26 -26.23 -4.43
N CYS A 218 -9.18 -26.06 -5.18
CA CYS A 218 -9.16 -26.23 -6.64
C CYS A 218 -10.28 -25.44 -7.36
N GLY A 219 -10.51 -24.20 -6.94
CA GLY A 219 -11.51 -23.29 -7.51
C GLY A 219 -12.96 -23.56 -7.08
N GLN A 220 -13.21 -24.57 -6.24
CA GLN A 220 -14.54 -24.88 -5.71
C GLN A 220 -14.66 -24.34 -4.28
N THR A 221 -15.70 -23.55 -4.03
CA THR A 221 -16.08 -23.13 -2.67
C THR A 221 -16.78 -24.28 -1.97
N LEU A 222 -16.21 -24.76 -0.86
CA LEU A 222 -16.71 -25.90 -0.08
C LEU A 222 -17.67 -25.45 1.04
N CYS A 223 -17.39 -24.32 1.69
CA CYS A 223 -18.30 -23.71 2.67
C CYS A 223 -18.08 -22.19 2.77
N LEU A 224 -19.14 -21.50 3.24
CA LEU A 224 -19.16 -20.04 3.47
C LEU A 224 -18.74 -19.24 2.22
N PRO A 225 -19.63 -19.11 1.22
CA PRO A 225 -19.32 -18.32 0.04
C PRO A 225 -19.03 -16.85 0.40
N PRO A 226 -18.25 -16.13 -0.43
CA PRO A 226 -18.02 -14.70 -0.25
C PRO A 226 -19.33 -13.92 -0.12
N LEU A 227 -19.40 -12.94 0.79
CA LEU A 227 -20.58 -12.12 0.96
C LEU A 227 -20.67 -11.07 -0.15
N ASP A 228 -21.80 -11.01 -0.87
CA ASP A 228 -22.09 -9.94 -1.81
C ASP A 228 -22.61 -8.70 -1.08
N ARG A 229 -21.84 -7.60 -1.08
CA ARG A 229 -22.24 -6.30 -0.52
C ARG A 229 -23.36 -5.57 -1.32
N HIS A 230 -24.00 -6.24 -2.28
CA HIS A 230 -25.00 -5.63 -3.18
C HIS A 230 -26.45 -5.96 -2.84
N LEU A 231 -26.69 -6.59 -1.69
CA LEU A 231 -28.02 -6.87 -1.13
C LEU A 231 -28.23 -6.05 0.14
#